data_AF-A0A317ZV24-F1
#
_entry.id   AF-A0A317ZV24-F1
#
_cell.length_a   1.000
_cell.length_b   1.000
_cell.length_c   1.000
_cell.angle_alpha   90.00
_cell.angle_beta   90.00
_cell.angle_gamma   90.00
#
_symmetry.space_group_name_H-M   'P 1'
#
loop_
_entity.id
_entity.type
_entity.pdbx_description
1 polymer ?
#
loop_
_entity_poly.entity_id
_entity_poly.type
_entity_poly.pdbx_seq_one_letter_code
_entity_poly.pdbx_strand_id
1 'polypeptide(L)'
;MTFYRNPWARWAALGCLLMMITACKPNPQDDIPYFQAFIQENSHRIADDPYISSTVRPGDKMYDFFLSLQRGKPSRHYLKSLIKEGNTDAMVWYARLMIIHINERNYNRELLQRAFFEGNPYAALELSDIGESCFYLGKLTLHRQVAESLNLESSADSQLNVCAKENRQIAIKGFEQLAEQGDLRAQYFLLQQKQWDQSTKTREQYLNELIRFAKAHYYQPLMDYIDTILILPQGSNKYQSKTPEQNQLALELLTIAANHNYTPAINKLIKIKRSYIKKITILFNKEYS
;
A
#
# COMPACT_ATOMS: atom_id res chain seq x y z
N MET A 1 44.64 21.94 11.25
CA MET A 1 43.98 21.18 12.34
C MET A 1 43.40 22.18 13.31
N THR A 2 42.10 22.44 13.18
CA THR A 2 41.36 23.38 14.02
C THR A 2 40.01 22.72 14.31
N PHE A 3 39.79 22.44 15.58
CA PHE A 3 38.56 21.89 16.12
C PHE A 3 37.43 22.91 15.99
N TYR A 4 36.36 22.57 15.25
CA TYR A 4 35.15 23.39 15.19
C TYR A 4 34.10 22.88 16.17
N ARG A 5 33.69 23.80 17.04
CA ARG A 5 32.83 23.65 18.21
C ARG A 5 31.37 23.67 17.73
N ASN A 6 30.63 22.59 17.96
CA ASN A 6 29.23 22.46 17.54
C ASN A 6 28.28 23.22 18.50
N PRO A 7 27.50 24.22 18.03
CA PRO A 7 26.59 25.02 18.85
C PRO A 7 25.27 24.33 19.27
N TRP A 8 25.03 23.08 18.85
CA TRP A 8 23.79 22.36 19.13
C TRP A 8 23.75 21.62 20.49
N ALA A 9 24.85 21.63 21.26
CA ALA A 9 24.97 20.87 22.51
C ALA A 9 24.31 21.51 23.75
N ARG A 10 23.48 22.56 23.60
CA ARG A 10 22.87 23.28 24.75
C ARG A 10 21.34 23.17 24.88
N TRP A 11 20.66 22.51 23.95
CA TRP A 11 19.21 22.27 24.07
C TRP A 11 18.84 20.84 24.48
N ALA A 12 19.82 20.00 24.83
CA ALA A 12 19.62 18.60 25.21
C ALA A 12 19.20 18.38 26.69
N ALA A 13 18.96 19.44 27.49
CA ALA A 13 18.86 19.29 28.94
C ALA A 13 17.52 19.73 29.58
N LEU A 14 16.50 20.17 28.82
CA LEU A 14 15.25 20.67 29.45
C LEU A 14 13.95 20.35 28.69
N GLY A 15 13.92 19.22 27.97
CA GLY A 15 12.73 18.76 27.24
C GLY A 15 12.51 17.24 27.24
N CYS A 16 13.18 16.48 28.12
CA CYS A 16 13.14 15.00 28.11
C CYS A 16 12.48 14.40 29.36
N LEU A 17 11.49 15.06 29.97
CA LEU A 17 10.82 14.53 31.17
C LEU A 17 9.31 14.31 31.06
N LEU A 18 8.74 14.21 29.85
CA LEU A 18 7.29 14.01 29.69
C LEU A 18 6.82 13.03 28.58
N MET A 19 7.67 12.17 28.01
CA MET A 19 7.20 11.14 27.05
C MET A 19 7.88 9.78 27.23
N MET A 20 7.78 9.21 28.44
CA MET A 20 8.00 7.78 28.68
C MET A 20 6.68 7.09 29.03
N ILE A 21 5.62 7.37 28.26
CA ILE A 21 4.58 6.35 28.04
C ILE A 21 5.02 5.65 26.77
N THR A 22 5.75 4.54 26.91
CA THR A 22 5.83 3.57 25.82
C THR A 22 4.39 3.14 25.58
N ALA A 23 3.72 3.76 24.60
CA ALA A 23 2.42 3.28 24.15
C ALA A 23 2.66 1.83 23.72
N CYS A 24 2.26 0.87 24.56
CA CYS A 24 2.30 -0.52 24.19
C CYS A 24 1.53 -0.64 22.88
N LYS A 25 2.19 -1.16 21.84
CA LYS A 25 1.54 -1.40 20.55
C LYS A 25 0.24 -2.17 20.81
N PRO A 26 -0.91 -1.72 20.27
CA PRO A 26 -2.19 -2.37 20.54
C PRO A 26 -2.11 -3.88 20.30
N ASN A 27 -2.68 -4.67 21.22
CA ASN A 27 -2.66 -6.12 21.14
C ASN A 27 -3.86 -6.60 20.32
N PRO A 28 -3.66 -7.33 19.20
CA PRO A 28 -4.77 -7.84 18.40
C PRO A 28 -5.75 -8.75 19.14
N GLN A 29 -5.37 -9.28 20.30
CA GLN A 29 -6.29 -10.02 21.16
C GLN A 29 -7.49 -9.17 21.59
N ASP A 30 -7.26 -7.88 21.88
CA ASP A 30 -8.28 -6.97 22.39
C ASP A 30 -9.22 -6.48 21.28
N ASP A 31 -8.86 -6.70 20.02
CA ASP A 31 -9.63 -6.28 18.86
C ASP A 31 -10.77 -7.26 18.50
N ILE A 32 -10.72 -8.51 18.98
CA ILE A 32 -11.68 -9.57 18.61
C ILE A 32 -13.15 -9.12 18.76
N PRO A 33 -13.58 -8.50 19.88
CA PRO A 33 -14.96 -8.08 20.05
C PRO A 33 -15.45 -7.10 18.96
N TYR A 34 -14.58 -6.24 18.44
CA TYR A 34 -14.95 -5.24 17.43
C TYR A 34 -15.35 -5.87 16.10
N PHE A 35 -14.82 -7.05 15.77
CA PHE A 35 -15.13 -7.75 14.52
C PHE A 35 -16.31 -8.72 14.62
N GLN A 36 -16.80 -9.04 15.82
CA GLN A 36 -17.81 -10.09 16.02
C GLN A 36 -19.08 -9.87 15.19
N ALA A 37 -19.66 -8.68 15.26
CA ALA A 37 -20.88 -8.35 14.51
C ALA A 37 -20.63 -8.40 12.99
N PHE A 38 -19.50 -7.86 12.53
CA PHE A 38 -19.11 -7.90 11.12
C PHE A 38 -18.94 -9.34 10.61
N ILE A 39 -18.33 -10.22 11.42
CA ILE A 39 -18.11 -11.63 11.06
C ILE A 39 -19.42 -12.41 11.03
N GLN A 40 -20.27 -12.26 12.04
CA GLN A 40 -21.57 -12.92 12.08
C GLN A 40 -22.43 -12.55 10.87
N GLU A 41 -22.42 -11.28 10.49
CA GLU A 41 -23.20 -10.79 9.35
C GLU A 41 -22.67 -11.29 7.99
N ASN A 42 -21.35 -11.45 7.82
CA ASN A 42 -20.74 -11.62 6.49
C ASN A 42 -20.08 -12.99 6.23
N SER A 43 -19.85 -13.82 7.26
CA SER A 43 -19.15 -15.11 7.14
C SER A 43 -19.80 -16.10 6.17
N HIS A 44 -21.13 -16.04 6.01
CA HIS A 44 -21.92 -16.91 5.15
C HIS A 44 -22.26 -16.31 3.78
N ARG A 45 -21.94 -15.03 3.56
CA ARG A 45 -22.24 -14.33 2.31
C ARG A 45 -21.17 -14.67 1.28
N ILE A 46 -21.60 -14.97 0.06
CA ILE A 46 -20.76 -15.22 -1.10
C ILE A 46 -21.20 -14.23 -2.18
N ALA A 47 -20.25 -13.52 -2.78
CA ALA A 47 -20.58 -12.52 -3.79
C ALA A 47 -20.82 -13.18 -5.15
N ASP A 48 -21.96 -12.82 -5.77
CA ASP A 48 -22.27 -13.22 -7.14
C ASP A 48 -21.44 -12.44 -8.17
N ASP A 49 -21.08 -11.19 -7.86
CA ASP A 49 -20.24 -10.36 -8.74
C ASP A 49 -18.76 -10.75 -8.60
N PRO A 50 -18.13 -11.32 -9.65
CA PRO A 50 -16.72 -11.70 -9.61
C PRO A 50 -15.77 -10.51 -9.50
N TYR A 51 -16.24 -9.28 -9.74
CA TYR A 51 -15.45 -8.06 -9.71
C TYR A 51 -15.78 -7.15 -8.51
N ILE A 52 -16.56 -7.63 -7.53
CA ILE A 52 -17.03 -6.81 -6.40
C ILE A 52 -15.89 -6.12 -5.63
N SER A 53 -14.72 -6.77 -5.51
CA SER A 53 -13.53 -6.24 -4.87
C SER A 53 -12.47 -5.71 -5.84
N SER A 54 -12.82 -5.57 -7.11
CA SER A 54 -11.93 -5.00 -8.13
C SER A 54 -12.17 -3.50 -8.28
N THR A 55 -11.09 -2.75 -8.46
CA THR A 55 -11.16 -1.31 -8.80
C THR A 55 -11.29 -1.07 -10.31
N VAL A 56 -11.26 -2.14 -11.10
CA VAL A 56 -11.44 -2.13 -12.55
C VAL A 56 -12.34 -3.28 -13.00
N ARG A 57 -13.14 -3.06 -14.02
CA ARG A 57 -14.06 -4.02 -14.64
C ARG A 57 -13.73 -4.21 -16.12
N PRO A 58 -14.19 -5.33 -16.75
CA PRO A 58 -14.06 -5.49 -18.19
C PRO A 58 -14.59 -4.26 -18.95
N GLY A 59 -13.78 -3.74 -19.87
CA GLY A 59 -14.07 -2.50 -20.60
C GLY A 59 -13.34 -1.26 -20.06
N ASP A 60 -12.89 -1.26 -18.80
CA ASP A 60 -12.07 -0.18 -18.27
C ASP A 60 -10.68 -0.19 -18.91
N LYS A 61 -10.14 1.00 -19.18
CA LYS A 61 -8.84 1.17 -19.86
C LYS A 61 -7.71 0.35 -19.24
N MET A 62 -7.66 0.29 -17.90
CA MET A 62 -6.59 -0.39 -17.16
C MET A 62 -6.88 -1.87 -16.85
N TYR A 63 -8.04 -2.40 -17.26
CA TYR A 63 -8.48 -3.74 -16.88
C TYR A 63 -7.49 -4.84 -17.26
N ASP A 64 -7.09 -4.90 -18.54
CA ASP A 64 -6.22 -5.96 -19.04
C ASP A 64 -4.83 -5.94 -18.39
N PHE A 65 -4.33 -4.74 -18.06
CA PHE A 65 -3.11 -4.59 -17.30
C PHE A 65 -3.26 -5.21 -15.89
N PHE A 66 -4.27 -4.82 -15.13
CA PHE A 66 -4.48 -5.34 -13.77
C PHE A 66 -4.76 -6.84 -13.75
N LEU A 67 -5.51 -7.36 -14.72
CA LEU A 67 -5.73 -8.79 -14.89
C LEU A 67 -4.40 -9.53 -15.12
N SER A 68 -3.52 -8.98 -15.96
CA SER A 68 -2.19 -9.56 -16.20
C SER A 68 -1.31 -9.54 -14.95
N LEU A 69 -1.39 -8.46 -14.16
CA LEU A 69 -0.68 -8.31 -12.90
C LEU A 69 -1.14 -9.35 -11.87
N GLN A 70 -2.46 -9.53 -11.71
CA GLN A 70 -3.05 -10.54 -10.81
C GLN A 70 -2.66 -11.97 -11.19
N ARG A 71 -2.46 -12.25 -12.49
CA ARG A 71 -1.97 -13.55 -12.98
C ARG A 71 -0.45 -13.74 -12.81
N GLY A 72 0.24 -12.78 -12.21
CA GLY A 72 1.68 -12.84 -11.97
C GLY A 72 2.53 -12.64 -13.23
N LYS A 73 1.93 -12.15 -14.33
CA LYS A 73 2.61 -11.89 -15.61
C LYS A 73 2.24 -10.50 -16.12
N PRO A 74 2.66 -9.42 -15.43
CA PRO A 74 2.31 -8.06 -15.82
C PRO A 74 2.79 -7.77 -17.24
N SER A 75 1.85 -7.40 -18.11
CA SER A 75 2.14 -7.06 -19.50
C SER A 75 2.26 -5.55 -19.69
N ARG A 76 3.49 -5.08 -19.93
CA ARG A 76 3.77 -3.67 -20.23
C ARG A 76 3.15 -3.20 -21.54
N HIS A 77 2.77 -4.13 -22.43
CA HIS A 77 2.16 -3.80 -23.71
C HIS A 77 0.87 -2.98 -23.53
N TYR A 78 0.02 -3.38 -22.57
CA TYR A 78 -1.22 -2.66 -22.26
C TYR A 78 -0.95 -1.23 -21.80
N LEU A 79 0.06 -1.04 -20.94
CA LEU A 79 0.45 0.29 -20.47
C LEU A 79 1.00 1.18 -21.60
N LYS A 80 1.81 0.62 -22.51
CA LYS A 80 2.44 1.41 -23.59
C LYS A 80 1.43 2.03 -24.53
N SER A 81 0.30 1.37 -24.84
CA SER A 81 -0.76 1.98 -25.66
C SER A 81 -1.40 3.15 -24.93
N LEU A 82 -1.80 2.94 -23.67
CA LEU A 82 -2.45 3.94 -22.85
C LEU A 82 -1.56 5.17 -22.58
N ILE A 83 -0.25 4.98 -22.45
CA ILE A 83 0.72 6.09 -22.30
C ILE A 83 0.74 6.98 -23.55
N LYS A 84 0.65 6.39 -24.75
CA LYS A 84 0.57 7.17 -26.01
C LYS A 84 -0.72 7.99 -26.09
N GLU A 85 -1.80 7.47 -25.51
CA GLU A 85 -3.09 8.16 -25.38
C GLU A 85 -3.13 9.18 -24.22
N GLY A 86 -2.02 9.37 -23.49
CA GLY A 86 -1.93 10.34 -22.41
C GLY A 86 -2.50 9.86 -21.06
N ASN A 87 -2.80 8.57 -20.89
CA ASN A 87 -3.33 8.06 -19.64
C ASN A 87 -2.29 8.14 -18.50
N THR A 88 -2.54 9.00 -17.52
CA THR A 88 -1.59 9.29 -16.42
C THR A 88 -1.42 8.12 -15.45
N ASP A 89 -2.46 7.32 -15.20
CA ASP A 89 -2.34 6.12 -14.37
C ASP A 89 -1.41 5.08 -15.02
N ALA A 90 -1.51 4.89 -16.34
CA ALA A 90 -0.62 4.00 -17.06
C ALA A 90 0.83 4.48 -17.00
N MET A 91 1.08 5.80 -17.02
CA MET A 91 2.41 6.38 -16.82
C MET A 91 2.96 6.02 -15.43
N VAL A 92 2.17 6.20 -14.37
CA VAL A 92 2.56 5.86 -12.99
C VAL A 92 2.82 4.36 -12.83
N TRP A 93 1.93 3.50 -13.34
CA TRP A 93 2.10 2.05 -13.27
C TRP A 93 3.32 1.54 -14.04
N TYR A 94 3.59 2.10 -15.22
CA TYR A 94 4.79 1.75 -15.98
C TYR A 94 6.04 2.16 -15.23
N ALA A 95 6.06 3.38 -14.68
CA ALA A 95 7.16 3.86 -13.86
C ALA A 95 7.45 2.93 -12.68
N ARG A 96 6.44 2.59 -11.87
CA ARG A 96 6.59 1.67 -10.74
C ARG A 96 7.23 0.33 -11.11
N LEU A 97 6.83 -0.25 -12.23
CA LEU A 97 7.37 -1.54 -12.68
C LEU A 97 8.80 -1.43 -13.21
N MET A 98 9.13 -0.31 -13.86
CA MET A 98 10.35 -0.21 -14.67
C MET A 98 11.45 0.62 -14.04
N ILE A 99 11.18 1.38 -12.96
CA ILE A 99 12.14 2.28 -12.33
C ILE A 99 13.40 1.57 -11.81
N ILE A 100 13.28 0.30 -11.46
CA ILE A 100 14.40 -0.54 -11.01
C ILE A 100 15.47 -0.70 -12.11
N HIS A 101 15.06 -0.68 -13.38
CA HIS A 101 15.94 -0.87 -14.53
C HIS A 101 16.64 0.44 -14.90
N ILE A 102 17.97 0.47 -14.76
CA ILE A 102 18.77 1.71 -14.90
C ILE A 102 18.58 2.41 -16.26
N ASN A 103 18.44 1.64 -17.34
CA ASN A 103 18.24 2.15 -18.70
C ASN A 103 16.83 2.74 -18.93
N GLU A 104 15.86 2.43 -18.08
CA GLU A 104 14.49 2.94 -18.19
C GLU A 104 14.25 4.11 -17.23
N ARG A 105 15.15 4.39 -16.28
CA ARG A 105 14.97 5.43 -15.24
C ARG A 105 14.67 6.82 -15.79
N ASN A 106 15.37 7.24 -16.84
CA ASN A 106 15.14 8.55 -17.45
C ASN A 106 13.72 8.63 -18.04
N TYR A 107 13.29 7.62 -18.79
CA TYR A 107 11.95 7.55 -19.36
C TYR A 107 10.87 7.50 -18.26
N ASN A 108 11.06 6.69 -17.22
CA ASN A 108 10.13 6.61 -16.09
C ASN A 108 10.03 7.94 -15.33
N ARG A 109 11.14 8.68 -15.18
CA ARG A 109 11.13 10.02 -14.60
C ARG A 109 10.26 10.96 -15.44
N GLU A 110 10.40 10.94 -16.76
CA GLU A 110 9.58 11.76 -17.66
C GLU A 110 8.09 11.42 -17.55
N LEU A 111 7.76 10.12 -17.49
CA LEU A 111 6.38 9.66 -17.31
C LEU A 111 5.77 10.17 -15.99
N LEU A 112 6.51 10.07 -14.88
CA LEU A 112 6.06 10.59 -13.59
C LEU A 112 5.90 12.11 -13.61
N GLN A 113 6.84 12.83 -14.24
CA GLN A 113 6.77 14.29 -14.36
C GLN A 113 5.55 14.72 -15.18
N ARG A 114 5.31 14.08 -16.33
CA ARG A 114 4.11 14.34 -17.14
C ARG A 114 2.82 14.08 -16.36
N ALA A 115 2.70 12.92 -15.72
CA ALA A 115 1.54 12.58 -14.90
C ALA A 115 1.34 13.56 -13.73
N PHE A 116 2.43 14.04 -13.13
CA PHE A 116 2.41 15.05 -12.07
C PHE A 116 1.84 16.39 -12.55
N PHE A 117 2.31 16.90 -13.70
CA PHE A 117 1.82 18.17 -14.24
C PHE A 117 0.37 18.11 -14.72
N GLU A 118 -0.10 16.93 -15.11
CA GLU A 118 -1.51 16.63 -15.39
C GLU A 118 -2.36 16.44 -14.10
N GLY A 119 -1.77 16.65 -12.93
CA GLY A 119 -2.49 16.63 -11.64
C GLY A 119 -2.69 15.25 -11.03
N ASN A 120 -1.99 14.21 -11.48
CA ASN A 120 -2.14 12.86 -10.91
C ASN A 120 -1.50 12.77 -9.50
N PRO A 121 -2.28 12.53 -8.43
CA PRO A 121 -1.76 12.50 -7.06
C PRO A 121 -0.82 11.33 -6.79
N TYR A 122 -0.96 10.22 -7.51
CA TYR A 122 -0.03 9.10 -7.40
C TYR A 122 1.34 9.46 -7.98
N ALA A 123 1.40 10.24 -9.06
CA ALA A 123 2.66 10.75 -9.58
C ALA A 123 3.33 11.72 -8.61
N ALA A 124 2.56 12.61 -7.98
CA ALA A 124 3.04 13.46 -6.90
C ALA A 124 3.59 12.67 -5.71
N LEU A 125 2.93 11.57 -5.34
CA LEU A 125 3.41 10.67 -4.29
C LEU A 125 4.75 10.02 -4.68
N GLU A 126 4.87 9.48 -5.89
CA GLU A 126 6.11 8.86 -6.38
C GLU A 126 7.29 9.85 -6.42
N LEU A 127 7.01 11.12 -6.73
CA LEU A 127 8.00 12.19 -6.77
C LEU A 127 8.18 12.89 -5.42
N SER A 128 7.52 12.43 -4.35
CA SER A 128 7.66 12.98 -3.00
C SER A 128 8.82 12.36 -2.23
N ASP A 129 9.20 12.96 -1.11
CA ASP A 129 10.27 12.44 -0.25
C ASP A 129 9.96 11.07 0.42
N ILE A 130 8.74 10.56 0.28
CA ILE A 130 8.33 9.21 0.72
C ILE A 130 7.99 8.27 -0.44
N GLY A 131 8.09 8.74 -1.68
CA GLY A 131 7.84 7.92 -2.86
C GLY A 131 8.89 6.82 -3.02
N GLU A 132 8.48 5.60 -3.35
CA GLU A 132 9.43 4.49 -3.57
C GLU A 132 10.36 4.76 -4.75
N SER A 133 9.86 5.47 -5.78
CA SER A 133 10.65 5.89 -6.94
C SER A 133 11.88 6.72 -6.57
N CYS A 134 11.86 7.42 -5.44
CA CYS A 134 12.96 8.27 -5.02
C CYS A 134 14.25 7.54 -4.69
N PHE A 135 14.15 6.30 -4.23
CA PHE A 135 15.33 5.45 -4.05
C PHE A 135 16.10 5.24 -5.35
N TYR A 136 15.40 5.21 -6.49
CA TYR A 136 15.98 4.91 -7.80
C TYR A 136 16.33 6.15 -8.62
N LEU A 137 15.54 7.21 -8.46
CA LEU A 137 15.71 8.46 -9.20
C LEU A 137 16.84 9.34 -8.64
N GLY A 138 17.11 9.24 -7.33
CA GLY A 138 17.98 10.20 -6.64
C GLY A 138 17.39 11.61 -6.62
N LYS A 139 18.17 12.58 -6.14
CA LYS A 139 17.79 14.01 -6.14
C LYS A 139 18.18 14.64 -7.48
N LEU A 140 17.33 14.52 -8.49
CA LEU A 140 17.54 15.09 -9.82
C LEU A 140 16.42 16.07 -10.17
N THR A 141 16.72 17.11 -10.95
CA THR A 141 15.77 18.17 -11.29
C THR A 141 14.92 17.79 -12.52
N LEU A 142 13.94 18.64 -12.85
CA LEU A 142 13.03 18.51 -13.99
C LEU A 142 13.75 18.11 -15.29
N HIS A 143 13.24 17.12 -16.02
CA HIS A 143 13.86 16.71 -17.28
C HIS A 143 13.59 17.74 -18.37
N ARG A 144 14.64 18.12 -19.13
CA ARG A 144 14.59 19.16 -20.16
C ARG A 144 13.47 18.94 -21.19
N GLN A 145 13.30 17.71 -21.67
CA GLN A 145 12.27 17.40 -22.67
C GLN A 145 10.84 17.58 -22.12
N VAL A 146 10.63 17.35 -20.82
CA VAL A 146 9.33 17.59 -20.19
C VAL A 146 9.06 19.09 -20.10
N ALA A 147 10.06 19.87 -19.68
CA ALA A 147 9.95 21.33 -19.63
C ALA A 147 9.62 21.92 -21.01
N GLU A 148 10.31 21.46 -22.06
CA GLU A 148 10.05 21.86 -23.46
C GLU A 148 8.63 21.45 -23.92
N SER A 149 8.18 20.23 -23.60
CA SER A 149 6.83 19.76 -23.98
C SER A 149 5.69 20.54 -23.30
N LEU A 150 5.95 21.15 -22.15
CA LEU A 150 4.98 21.91 -21.37
C LEU A 150 5.07 23.43 -21.62
N ASN A 151 5.91 23.87 -22.57
CA ASN A 151 6.21 25.29 -22.82
C ASN A 151 6.59 26.06 -21.54
N LEU A 152 7.25 25.39 -20.59
CA LEU A 152 7.77 26.05 -19.39
C LEU A 152 9.07 26.75 -19.80
N GLU A 153 9.13 28.08 -19.65
CA GLU A 153 10.40 28.80 -19.81
C GLU A 153 11.46 28.14 -18.94
N SER A 154 12.64 27.85 -19.49
CA SER A 154 13.75 27.19 -18.82
C SER A 154 14.42 28.11 -17.77
N SER A 155 13.63 28.82 -16.98
CA SER A 155 14.12 29.58 -15.84
C SER A 155 14.52 28.59 -14.75
N ALA A 156 15.67 28.83 -14.13
CA ALA A 156 16.20 27.98 -13.07
C ALA A 156 15.25 27.88 -11.85
N ASP A 157 14.20 28.69 -11.77
CA ASP A 157 13.25 28.78 -10.67
C ASP A 157 11.99 27.90 -10.82
N SER A 158 11.72 27.31 -12.00
CA SER A 158 10.57 26.41 -12.23
C SER A 158 10.91 24.91 -12.18
N GLN A 159 11.96 24.56 -11.44
CA GLN A 159 12.46 23.18 -11.37
C GLN A 159 11.58 22.35 -10.44
N LEU A 160 10.84 21.37 -10.99
CA LEU A 160 10.25 20.32 -10.17
C LEU A 160 11.37 19.62 -9.41
N ASN A 161 11.40 19.83 -8.10
CA ASN A 161 12.31 19.12 -7.20
C ASN A 161 11.73 17.73 -6.98
N VAL A 162 12.36 16.69 -7.52
CA VAL A 162 11.94 15.31 -7.24
C VAL A 162 12.40 14.93 -5.83
N CYS A 163 11.67 14.03 -5.18
CA CYS A 163 11.96 13.58 -3.83
C CYS A 163 11.87 14.69 -2.78
N ALA A 164 10.87 15.54 -2.96
CA ALA A 164 10.67 16.75 -2.18
C ALA A 164 9.40 16.65 -1.32
N LYS A 165 9.40 17.33 -0.16
CA LYS A 165 8.27 17.34 0.78
C LYS A 165 7.06 18.06 0.20
N GLU A 166 7.31 19.04 -0.64
CA GLU A 166 6.30 19.85 -1.32
C GLU A 166 5.42 18.96 -2.21
N ASN A 167 6.02 18.00 -2.93
CA ASN A 167 5.28 17.03 -3.73
C ASN A 167 4.43 16.10 -2.86
N ARG A 168 4.86 15.80 -1.63
CA ARG A 168 4.02 15.06 -0.67
C ARG A 168 2.75 15.81 -0.33
N GLN A 169 2.84 17.13 -0.09
CA GLN A 169 1.67 17.96 0.20
C GLN A 169 0.72 18.04 -0.99
N ILE A 170 1.26 18.12 -2.22
CA ILE A 170 0.46 18.06 -3.45
C ILE A 170 -0.26 16.71 -3.54
N ALA A 171 0.45 15.61 -3.29
CA ALA A 171 -0.16 14.27 -3.29
C ALA A 171 -1.30 14.16 -2.26
N ILE A 172 -1.07 14.62 -1.02
CA ILE A 172 -2.08 14.60 0.05
C ILE A 172 -3.33 15.37 -0.38
N LYS A 173 -3.18 16.59 -0.90
CA LYS A 173 -4.33 17.39 -1.38
C LYS A 173 -5.10 16.71 -2.50
N GLY A 174 -4.40 16.10 -3.45
CA GLY A 174 -5.06 15.35 -4.52
C GLY A 174 -5.76 14.08 -4.00
N PHE A 175 -5.19 13.41 -2.99
CA PHE A 175 -5.87 12.29 -2.34
C PHE A 175 -7.07 12.73 -1.50
N GLU A 176 -7.05 13.91 -0.88
CA GLU A 176 -8.23 14.49 -0.21
C GLU A 176 -9.38 14.68 -1.20
N GLN A 177 -9.10 15.26 -2.37
CA GLN A 177 -10.10 15.42 -3.43
C GLN A 177 -10.66 14.08 -3.94
N LEU A 178 -9.79 13.10 -4.21
CA LEU A 178 -10.23 11.77 -4.62
C LEU A 178 -11.04 11.06 -3.52
N ALA A 179 -10.66 11.24 -2.25
CA ALA A 179 -11.34 10.65 -1.11
C ALA A 179 -12.75 11.22 -0.92
N GLU A 180 -12.92 12.53 -1.11
CA GLU A 180 -14.23 13.22 -1.12
C GLU A 180 -15.15 12.69 -2.23
N GLN A 181 -14.58 12.29 -3.37
CA GLN A 181 -15.30 11.66 -4.49
C GLN A 181 -15.59 10.17 -4.26
N GLY A 182 -15.17 9.60 -3.13
CA GLY A 182 -15.42 8.21 -2.78
C GLY A 182 -14.33 7.21 -3.18
N ASP A 183 -13.16 7.66 -3.65
CA ASP A 183 -12.05 6.74 -3.95
C ASP A 183 -11.52 6.10 -2.65
N LEU A 184 -11.81 4.81 -2.47
CA LEU A 184 -11.43 4.06 -1.27
C LEU A 184 -9.91 3.89 -1.11
N ARG A 185 -9.13 3.92 -2.21
CA ARG A 185 -7.67 3.84 -2.14
C ARG A 185 -7.09 5.15 -1.61
N ALA A 186 -7.63 6.27 -2.07
CA ALA A 186 -7.26 7.60 -1.58
C ALA A 186 -7.65 7.77 -0.10
N GLN A 187 -8.88 7.37 0.28
CA GLN A 187 -9.30 7.34 1.68
C GLN A 187 -8.36 6.47 2.53
N TYR A 188 -7.93 5.32 2.02
CA TYR A 188 -7.02 4.44 2.75
C TYR A 188 -5.62 5.04 2.89
N PHE A 189 -5.08 5.64 1.82
CA PHE A 189 -3.81 6.36 1.90
C PHE A 189 -3.84 7.43 3.00
N LEU A 190 -4.92 8.23 3.07
CA LEU A 190 -5.09 9.25 4.10
C LEU A 190 -5.23 8.65 5.51
N LEU A 191 -5.91 7.50 5.65
CA LEU A 191 -5.97 6.78 6.92
C LEU A 191 -4.57 6.39 7.42
N GLN A 192 -3.71 5.87 6.53
CA GLN A 192 -2.34 5.48 6.88
C GLN A 192 -1.50 6.67 7.38
N GLN A 193 -1.72 7.88 6.85
CA GLN A 193 -1.02 9.08 7.32
C GLN A 193 -1.34 9.43 8.78
N LYS A 194 -2.49 9.01 9.30
CA LYS A 194 -2.90 9.29 10.68
C LYS A 194 -2.20 8.41 11.72
N GLN A 195 -1.60 7.30 11.31
CA GLN A 195 -0.89 6.35 12.19
C GLN A 195 -1.72 5.89 13.40
N TRP A 196 -3.05 5.81 13.23
CA TRP A 196 -3.98 5.44 14.30
C TRP A 196 -3.82 4.00 14.77
N ASP A 197 -3.21 3.14 13.96
CA ASP A 197 -2.87 1.76 14.28
C ASP A 197 -1.80 1.65 15.40
N GLN A 198 -1.05 2.72 15.64
CA GLN A 198 0.06 2.75 16.61
C GLN A 198 -0.37 3.17 18.03
N SER A 199 -1.59 3.68 18.20
CA SER A 199 -2.06 4.25 19.46
C SER A 199 -3.29 3.53 19.98
N THR A 200 -3.28 3.15 21.25
CA THR A 200 -4.43 2.54 21.94
C THR A 200 -5.63 3.50 22.00
N LYS A 201 -5.39 4.82 22.07
CA LYS A 201 -6.46 5.84 22.12
C LYS A 201 -7.26 5.95 20.82
N THR A 202 -6.64 5.61 19.69
CA THR A 202 -7.26 5.69 18.36
C THR A 202 -7.59 4.30 17.80
N ARG A 203 -7.43 3.25 18.62
CA ARG A 203 -7.52 1.86 18.16
C ARG A 203 -8.93 1.53 17.69
N GLU A 204 -9.94 1.91 18.45
CA GLU A 204 -11.34 1.69 18.08
C GLU A 204 -11.68 2.41 16.76
N GLN A 205 -11.30 3.67 16.60
CA GLN A 205 -11.54 4.42 15.36
C GLN A 205 -10.86 3.75 14.16
N TYR A 206 -9.63 3.26 14.35
CA TYR A 206 -8.91 2.50 13.33
C TYR A 206 -9.66 1.21 12.95
N LEU A 207 -10.08 0.40 13.92
CA LEU A 207 -10.82 -0.84 13.66
C LEU A 207 -12.16 -0.60 12.96
N ASN A 208 -12.88 0.47 13.36
CA ASN A 208 -14.11 0.88 12.70
C ASN A 208 -13.89 1.26 11.24
N GLU A 209 -12.78 1.94 10.92
CA GLU A 209 -12.40 2.23 9.53
C GLU A 209 -12.08 0.95 8.74
N LEU A 210 -11.38 -0.03 9.34
CA LEU A 210 -11.14 -1.32 8.69
C LEU A 210 -12.44 -2.03 8.32
N ILE A 211 -13.41 -2.03 9.24
CA ILE A 211 -14.74 -2.60 9.00
C ILE A 211 -15.49 -1.81 7.93
N ARG A 212 -15.42 -0.47 7.94
CA ARG A 212 -16.04 0.38 6.91
C ARG A 212 -15.51 0.05 5.51
N PHE A 213 -14.19 -0.07 5.35
CA PHE A 213 -13.59 -0.46 4.08
C PHE A 213 -13.99 -1.88 3.66
N ALA A 214 -14.00 -2.83 4.59
CA ALA A 214 -14.40 -4.20 4.32
C ALA A 214 -15.88 -4.32 3.91
N LYS A 215 -16.78 -3.52 4.51
CA LYS A 215 -18.19 -3.39 4.08
C LYS A 215 -18.35 -2.78 2.70
N ALA A 216 -17.41 -1.94 2.28
CA ALA A 216 -17.33 -1.41 0.92
C ALA A 216 -16.57 -2.35 -0.05
N HIS A 217 -16.29 -3.59 0.35
CA HIS A 217 -15.56 -4.61 -0.41
C HIS A 217 -14.13 -4.23 -0.80
N TYR A 218 -13.54 -3.22 -0.15
CA TYR A 218 -12.14 -2.85 -0.28
C TYR A 218 -11.32 -3.44 0.87
N TYR A 219 -10.70 -4.59 0.62
CA TYR A 219 -10.11 -5.41 1.68
C TYR A 219 -8.63 -5.15 1.97
N GLN A 220 -7.95 -4.27 1.22
CA GLN A 220 -6.53 -3.97 1.49
C GLN A 220 -6.25 -3.55 2.95
N PRO A 221 -7.05 -2.66 3.58
CA PRO A 221 -6.83 -2.28 4.97
C PRO A 221 -6.98 -3.47 5.93
N LEU A 222 -7.96 -4.32 5.66
CA LEU A 222 -8.19 -5.54 6.44
C LEU A 222 -7.02 -6.53 6.29
N MET A 223 -6.43 -6.65 5.09
CA MET A 223 -5.25 -7.48 4.87
C MET A 223 -4.04 -7.00 5.64
N ASP A 224 -3.77 -5.69 5.62
CA ASP A 224 -2.64 -5.11 6.33
C ASP A 224 -2.79 -5.33 7.85
N TYR A 225 -4.02 -5.25 8.37
CA TYR A 225 -4.34 -5.66 9.73
C TYR A 225 -4.09 -7.15 9.99
N ILE A 226 -4.56 -8.04 9.11
CA ILE A 226 -4.35 -9.50 9.23
C ILE A 226 -2.85 -9.85 9.20
N ASP A 227 -2.03 -9.12 8.45
CA ASP A 227 -0.56 -9.29 8.45
C ASP A 227 0.10 -8.95 9.79
N THR A 228 -0.57 -8.17 10.66
CA THR A 228 -0.13 -7.97 12.05
C THR A 228 -0.42 -9.16 12.96
N ILE A 229 -1.37 -10.01 12.58
CA ILE A 229 -1.78 -11.21 13.32
C ILE A 229 -1.02 -12.45 12.81
N LEU A 230 -1.06 -12.67 11.49
CA LEU A 230 -0.47 -13.84 10.83
C LEU A 230 0.93 -13.50 10.33
N ILE A 231 1.93 -13.81 11.14
CA ILE A 231 3.33 -13.58 10.83
C ILE A 231 3.90 -14.82 10.15
N LEU A 232 4.76 -14.64 9.16
CA LEU A 232 5.57 -15.70 8.57
C LEU A 232 7.00 -15.56 9.11
N PRO A 233 7.42 -16.33 10.15
CA PRO A 233 8.76 -16.23 10.69
C PRO A 233 9.82 -16.51 9.62
N GLN A 234 10.98 -15.88 9.75
CA GLN A 234 12.11 -16.12 8.85
C GLN A 234 12.48 -17.61 8.84
N GLY A 235 12.65 -18.19 7.65
CA GLY A 235 12.92 -19.63 7.47
C GLY A 235 11.71 -20.54 7.66
N SER A 236 10.54 -20.01 8.02
CA SER A 236 9.29 -20.77 8.12
C SER A 236 8.51 -20.73 6.80
N ASN A 237 7.91 -21.86 6.45
CA ASN A 237 6.90 -21.95 5.38
C ASN A 237 5.47 -21.90 5.95
N LYS A 238 5.31 -21.54 7.23
CA LYS A 238 4.04 -21.56 7.98
C LYS A 238 3.77 -20.22 8.64
N TYR A 239 2.56 -19.72 8.45
CA TYR A 239 2.05 -18.60 9.22
C TYR A 239 1.82 -19.01 10.67
N GLN A 240 2.05 -18.07 11.58
CA GLN A 240 1.86 -18.22 13.01
C GLN A 240 1.13 -16.98 13.55
N SER A 241 0.27 -17.19 14.52
CA SER A 241 -0.32 -16.15 15.37
C SER A 241 0.20 -16.31 16.80
N LYS A 242 -0.05 -15.33 17.66
CA LYS A 242 0.31 -15.45 19.09
C LYS A 242 -0.63 -16.37 19.85
N THR A 243 -1.91 -16.40 19.48
CA THR A 243 -2.95 -17.19 20.15
C THR A 243 -3.84 -17.93 19.13
N PRO A 244 -4.48 -19.05 19.51
CA PRO A 244 -5.48 -19.71 18.68
C PRO A 244 -6.65 -18.79 18.28
N GLU A 245 -7.09 -17.91 19.17
CA GLU A 245 -8.20 -16.99 18.94
C GLU A 245 -7.82 -15.93 17.89
N GLN A 246 -6.59 -15.42 17.94
CA GLN A 246 -6.06 -14.54 16.89
C GLN A 246 -5.97 -15.25 15.55
N ASN A 247 -5.53 -16.52 15.53
CA ASN A 247 -5.51 -17.30 14.30
C ASN A 247 -6.93 -17.43 13.73
N GLN A 248 -7.90 -17.74 14.58
CA GLN A 248 -9.30 -17.91 14.19
C GLN A 248 -9.87 -16.60 13.62
N LEU A 249 -9.68 -15.47 14.32
CA LEU A 249 -10.07 -14.15 13.84
C LEU A 249 -9.50 -13.88 12.44
N ALA A 250 -8.19 -14.09 12.25
CA ALA A 250 -7.55 -13.86 10.96
C ALA A 250 -8.11 -14.76 9.85
N LEU A 251 -8.42 -16.03 10.14
CA LEU A 251 -9.01 -16.95 9.17
C LEU A 251 -10.45 -16.56 8.80
N GLU A 252 -11.25 -16.09 9.76
CA GLU A 252 -12.62 -15.61 9.51
C GLU A 252 -12.62 -14.36 8.64
N LEU A 253 -11.77 -13.37 8.96
CA LEU A 253 -11.63 -12.14 8.17
C LEU A 253 -11.13 -12.43 6.75
N LEU A 254 -10.15 -13.34 6.60
CA LEU A 254 -9.70 -13.80 5.28
C LEU A 254 -10.81 -14.49 4.49
N THR A 255 -11.62 -15.31 5.16
CA THR A 255 -12.73 -16.04 4.53
C THR A 255 -13.77 -15.08 3.99
N ILE A 256 -14.12 -14.04 4.76
CA ILE A 256 -15.05 -12.99 4.30
C ILE A 256 -14.49 -12.31 3.05
N ALA A 257 -13.24 -11.85 3.05
CA ALA A 257 -12.65 -11.21 1.88
C ALA A 257 -12.60 -12.16 0.66
N ALA A 258 -12.28 -13.44 0.89
CA ALA A 258 -12.22 -14.46 -0.15
C ALA A 258 -13.60 -14.76 -0.76
N ASN A 259 -14.66 -14.81 0.05
CA ASN A 259 -16.03 -15.00 -0.41
C ASN A 259 -16.54 -13.82 -1.26
N HIS A 260 -15.90 -12.65 -1.15
CA HIS A 260 -16.13 -11.48 -2.00
C HIS A 260 -15.09 -11.37 -3.12
N ASN A 261 -14.53 -12.51 -3.56
CA ASN A 261 -13.62 -12.60 -4.71
C ASN A 261 -12.32 -11.80 -4.58
N TYR A 262 -11.91 -11.42 -3.36
CA TYR A 262 -10.65 -10.72 -3.16
C TYR A 262 -9.46 -11.67 -3.28
N THR A 263 -8.82 -11.65 -4.45
CA THR A 263 -7.74 -12.58 -4.84
C THR A 263 -6.60 -12.69 -3.82
N PRO A 264 -6.09 -11.59 -3.20
CA PRO A 264 -5.05 -11.69 -2.18
C PRO A 264 -5.46 -12.55 -0.97
N ALA A 265 -6.72 -12.47 -0.52
CA ALA A 265 -7.21 -13.29 0.59
C ALA A 265 -7.32 -14.77 0.20
N ILE A 266 -7.83 -15.06 -1.00
CA ILE A 266 -7.88 -16.43 -1.56
C ILE A 266 -6.47 -17.05 -1.59
N ASN A 267 -5.50 -16.31 -2.15
CA ASN A 267 -4.11 -16.76 -2.24
C ASN A 267 -3.49 -17.01 -0.86
N LYS A 268 -3.75 -16.12 0.12
CA LYS A 268 -3.25 -16.28 1.49
C LYS A 268 -3.86 -17.50 2.18
N LEU A 269 -5.17 -17.73 2.05
CA LEU A 269 -5.84 -18.93 2.56
C LEU A 269 -5.29 -20.21 1.94
N ILE A 270 -5.06 -20.25 0.63
CA ILE A 270 -4.45 -21.40 -0.06
C ILE A 270 -3.06 -21.67 0.51
N LYS A 271 -2.24 -20.63 0.72
CA LYS A 271 -0.88 -20.78 1.29
C LYS A 271 -0.93 -21.33 2.72
N ILE A 272 -1.87 -20.85 3.54
CA ILE A 272 -2.10 -21.35 4.90
C ILE A 272 -2.52 -22.83 4.86
N LYS A 273 -3.55 -23.20 4.08
CA LYS A 273 -4.05 -24.59 3.95
C LYS A 273 -2.98 -25.56 3.40
N ARG A 274 -2.22 -25.16 2.38
CA ARG A 274 -1.09 -25.97 1.85
C ARG A 274 -0.05 -26.29 2.92
N SER A 275 0.17 -25.36 3.86
CA SER A 275 1.12 -25.55 4.96
C SER A 275 0.65 -26.61 5.97
N TYR A 276 -0.68 -26.78 6.13
CA TYR A 276 -1.29 -27.85 6.92
C TYR A 276 -1.23 -29.21 6.21
N ILE A 277 -1.52 -29.26 4.90
CA ILE A 277 -1.46 -30.51 4.11
C ILE A 277 -0.05 -31.11 4.12
N LYS A 278 1.00 -30.28 3.94
CA LYS A 278 2.40 -30.75 4.03
C LYS A 278 2.75 -31.37 5.39
N LYS A 279 2.11 -30.93 6.49
CA LYS A 279 2.32 -31.50 7.84
C LYS A 279 1.78 -32.93 7.93
N ILE A 280 0.62 -33.18 7.33
CA ILE A 280 0.01 -34.51 7.27
C ILE A 280 0.94 -35.47 6.52
N THR A 281 1.47 -35.08 5.36
CA THR A 281 2.40 -35.92 4.58
C THR A 281 3.71 -36.22 5.34
N ILE A 282 4.26 -35.25 6.09
CA ILE A 282 5.47 -35.47 6.90
C ILE A 282 5.19 -36.36 8.12
N LEU A 283 4.01 -36.26 8.74
CA LEU A 283 3.59 -37.13 9.85
C LEU A 283 3.41 -38.57 9.38
N PHE A 284 2.76 -38.79 8.22
CA PHE A 284 2.66 -40.11 7.61
C PHE A 284 4.05 -40.73 7.38
N ASN A 285 5.02 -39.97 6.88
CA ASN A 285 6.36 -40.51 6.64
C ASN A 285 7.19 -40.79 7.90
N LYS A 286 6.76 -40.33 9.08
CA LYS A 286 7.43 -40.57 10.37
C LYS A 286 6.86 -41.75 11.15
N GLU A 287 5.64 -42.21 10.83
CA GLU A 287 5.02 -43.38 11.45
C GLU A 287 5.39 -44.70 10.74
N TYR A 288 6.10 -44.63 9.61
CA TYR A 288 6.56 -45.78 8.81
C TYR A 288 8.10 -45.90 8.72
N SER A 289 8.84 -45.33 9.66
CA SER A 289 10.29 -45.46 9.82
C SER A 289 10.66 -45.89 11.22
#